data_AF-S6GYB5-F1
#
_entry.id   AF-S6GYB5-F1
#
_cell.length_a   1.000
_cell.length_b   1.000
_cell.length_c   1.000
_cell.angle_alpha   90.00
_cell.angle_beta   90.00
_cell.angle_gamma   90.00
#
_symmetry.space_group_name_H-M   'P 1'
#
loop_
_entity.id
_entity.type
_entity.pdbx_description
1 polymer ?
#
loop_
_entity_poly.entity_id
_entity_poly.type
_entity_poly.pdbx_seq_one_letter_code
_entity_poly.pdbx_strand_id
1 'polypeptide(L)'
;MLKAEFVASIEEQINLASQRIQKSKSATFDDLAFGKLGFLLALRRVLNGVGSAEDLGLMDAVNDSLQALKLLDRNKSFLAGIK
;
A
#
# COMPACT_ATOMS: atom_id res chain seq x y z
N MET A 1 -15.53 -0.45 -4.81
CA MET A 1 -14.56 -0.35 -5.91
C MET A 1 -14.33 -1.76 -6.42
N LEU A 2 -14.28 -1.94 -7.74
CA LEU A 2 -13.94 -3.25 -8.31
C LEU A 2 -12.47 -3.55 -8.05
N LYS A 3 -12.11 -4.81 -7.78
CA LYS A 3 -10.71 -5.21 -7.61
C LYS A 3 -9.80 -4.70 -8.74
N ALA A 4 -10.25 -4.76 -9.98
CA ALA A 4 -9.48 -4.31 -11.14
C ALA A 4 -9.20 -2.80 -11.12
N GLU A 5 -10.19 -1.97 -10.77
CA GLU A 5 -10.03 -0.52 -10.63
C GLU A 5 -9.04 -0.18 -9.52
N PHE A 6 -9.12 -0.90 -8.40
CA PHE A 6 -8.19 -0.68 -7.31
C PHE A 6 -6.77 -1.02 -7.69
N VAL A 7 -6.55 -2.21 -8.28
CA VAL A 7 -5.23 -2.64 -8.73
C VAL A 7 -4.65 -1.64 -9.73
N ALA A 8 -5.45 -1.15 -10.68
CA ALA A 8 -5.00 -0.12 -11.62
C ALA A 8 -4.56 1.17 -10.91
N SER A 9 -5.31 1.61 -9.89
CA SER A 9 -4.92 2.78 -9.08
C SER A 9 -3.62 2.56 -8.30
N ILE A 10 -3.35 1.34 -7.82
CA ILE A 10 -2.09 1.01 -7.14
C ILE A 10 -0.92 1.08 -8.13
N GLU A 11 -1.06 0.55 -9.35
CA GLU A 11 0.00 0.65 -10.37
C GLU A 11 0.26 2.11 -10.77
N GLU A 12 -0.78 2.94 -10.88
CA GLU A 12 -0.62 4.38 -11.13
C GLU A 12 0.18 5.05 -10.01
N GLN A 13 -0.15 4.78 -8.75
CA GLN A 13 0.56 5.35 -7.61
C GLN A 13 2.02 4.86 -7.51
N ILE A 14 2.29 3.60 -7.86
CA ILE A 14 3.66 3.06 -7.96
C ILE A 14 4.46 3.86 -8.99
N ASN A 15 3.87 4.09 -10.16
CA ASN A 15 4.52 4.86 -11.23
C ASN A 15 4.78 6.31 -10.80
N LEU A 16 3.81 6.95 -10.15
CA LEU A 16 3.96 8.32 -9.64
C LEU A 16 5.06 8.43 -8.57
N ALA A 17 5.09 7.50 -7.61
CA ALA A 17 6.12 7.47 -6.58
C ALA A 17 7.52 7.27 -7.20
N SER A 18 7.65 6.32 -8.14
CA SER A 18 8.90 6.05 -8.85
C SER A 18 9.39 7.26 -9.64
N GLN A 19 8.49 7.93 -10.39
CA GLN A 19 8.84 9.15 -11.12
C GLN A 19 9.23 10.29 -10.18
N ARG A 20 8.62 10.39 -9.00
CA ARG A 20 8.94 11.44 -8.04
C ARG A 20 10.36 11.30 -7.53
N ILE A 21 10.81 10.09 -7.20
CA ILE A 21 12.20 9.81 -6.81
C ILE A 21 13.16 10.21 -7.94
N GLN A 22 12.82 9.93 -9.20
CA GLN A 22 13.70 10.26 -10.34
C GLN A 22 13.79 11.76 -10.65
N LYS A 23 12.69 12.51 -10.45
CA LYS A 23 12.57 13.92 -10.86
C LYS A 23 12.85 14.91 -9.74
N SER A 24 12.74 14.48 -8.49
CA SER A 24 12.94 15.32 -7.33
C SER A 24 14.43 15.67 -7.16
N LYS A 25 14.68 16.86 -6.64
CA LYS A 25 16.01 17.33 -6.20
C LYS A 25 16.07 17.54 -4.69
N SER A 26 15.14 16.93 -3.96
CA SER A 26 14.97 17.08 -2.53
C SER A 26 14.94 15.71 -1.87
N ALA A 27 15.94 15.44 -1.02
CA ALA A 27 16.04 14.21 -0.25
C ALA A 27 14.74 13.92 0.54
N THR A 28 14.11 14.95 1.12
CA THR A 28 12.85 14.81 1.86
C THR A 28 11.70 14.28 0.97
N PHE A 29 11.62 14.73 -0.28
CA PHE A 29 10.60 14.21 -1.20
C PHE A 29 10.93 12.82 -1.73
N ASP A 30 12.22 12.48 -1.81
CA ASP A 30 12.67 11.15 -2.20
C ASP A 30 12.35 10.13 -1.10
N ASP A 31 12.64 10.45 0.16
CA ASP A 31 12.33 9.61 1.32
C ASP A 31 10.83 9.33 1.43
N LEU A 32 10.00 10.37 1.26
CA LEU A 32 8.55 10.24 1.27
C LEU A 32 8.06 9.34 0.13
N ALA A 33 8.59 9.54 -1.09
CA ALA A 33 8.20 8.75 -2.24
C ALA A 33 8.67 7.29 -2.11
N PHE A 34 9.85 7.07 -1.53
CA PHE A 34 10.40 5.75 -1.24
C PHE A 34 9.54 4.99 -0.22
N GLY A 35 9.13 5.64 0.88
CA GLY A 35 8.24 5.02 1.86
C GLY A 35 6.89 4.61 1.24
N LYS A 36 6.29 5.48 0.42
CA LYS A 36 5.06 5.15 -0.32
C LYS A 36 5.27 3.98 -1.28
N LEU A 37 6.36 4.01 -2.04
CA LEU A 37 6.69 2.97 -3.02
C LEU A 37 6.83 1.60 -2.33
N GLY A 38 7.49 1.54 -1.18
CA GLY A 38 7.63 0.32 -0.38
C GLY A 38 6.28 -0.32 -0.02
N PHE A 39 5.38 0.47 0.57
CA PHE A 39 4.03 0.01 0.91
C PHE A 39 3.24 -0.45 -0.32
N LEU A 40 3.23 0.35 -1.39
CA LEU A 40 2.45 0.05 -2.60
C LEU A 40 2.93 -1.23 -3.30
N LEU A 41 4.24 -1.47 -3.34
CA LEU A 41 4.80 -2.70 -3.91
C LEU A 41 4.42 -3.94 -3.09
N ALA A 42 4.44 -3.84 -1.76
CA ALA A 42 3.99 -4.91 -0.87
C ALA A 42 2.49 -5.19 -1.07
N LEU A 43 1.67 -4.14 -1.10
CA LEU A 43 0.24 -4.24 -1.34
C LEU A 43 -0.07 -4.92 -2.68
N ARG A 44 0.62 -4.52 -3.75
CA ARG A 44 0.49 -5.17 -5.07
C ARG A 44 0.75 -6.67 -5.00
N ARG A 45 1.82 -7.11 -4.32
CA ARG A 45 2.14 -8.54 -4.17
C ARG A 45 1.03 -9.28 -3.43
N VAL A 46 0.51 -8.71 -2.35
CA VAL A 46 -0.60 -9.28 -1.59
C VAL A 46 -1.87 -9.40 -2.44
N LEU A 47 -2.24 -8.36 -3.19
CA LEU A 47 -3.42 -8.37 -4.07
C LEU A 47 -3.34 -9.42 -5.20
N ASN A 48 -2.12 -9.72 -5.63
CA ASN A 48 -1.81 -10.73 -6.65
C ASN A 48 -1.61 -12.14 -6.07
N GLY A 49 -1.72 -12.33 -4.75
CA GLY A 49 -1.56 -13.63 -4.10
C GLY A 49 -0.12 -14.15 -4.04
N VAL A 50 0.86 -13.26 -4.23
CA VAL A 50 2.31 -13.58 -4.23
C VAL A 50 3.06 -12.82 -3.14
N GLY A 51 2.35 -12.37 -2.10
CA GLY A 51 2.93 -11.67 -0.95
C GLY A 51 3.82 -12.58 -0.11
N SER A 52 4.95 -12.03 0.34
CA SER A 52 5.81 -12.67 1.33
C SER A 52 5.24 -12.53 2.75
N ALA A 53 5.82 -13.23 3.73
CA ALA A 53 5.45 -13.07 5.14
C ALA A 53 5.67 -11.64 5.64
N GLU A 54 6.71 -10.96 5.15
CA GLU A 54 6.97 -9.54 5.44
C GLU A 54 5.88 -8.65 4.85
N ASP A 55 5.46 -8.89 3.61
CA ASP A 55 4.36 -8.13 2.99
C ASP A 55 3.05 -8.28 3.78
N LEU A 56 2.75 -9.51 4.22
CA LEU A 56 1.56 -9.79 5.04
C LEU A 56 1.65 -9.10 6.40
N GLY A 57 2.81 -9.17 7.07
CA GLY A 57 3.04 -8.48 8.34
C GLY A 57 2.91 -6.96 8.22
N LEU A 58 3.34 -6.37 7.10
CA LEU A 58 3.14 -4.95 6.83
C LEU A 58 1.65 -4.59 6.69
N MET A 59 0.87 -5.40 5.95
CA MET A 59 -0.58 -5.17 5.84
C MET A 59 -1.27 -5.34 7.20
N ASP A 60 -0.83 -6.29 8.01
CA ASP A 60 -1.36 -6.58 9.34
C ASP A 60 -1.11 -5.42 10.30
N ALA A 61 0.12 -4.89 10.35
CA ALA A 61 0.45 -3.71 11.16
C ALA A 61 -0.41 -2.48 10.79
N VAL A 62 -0.72 -2.31 9.50
CA VAL A 62 -1.66 -1.26 9.04
C VAL A 62 -3.08 -1.55 9.52
N ASN A 63 -3.57 -2.78 9.40
CA ASN A 63 -4.89 -3.17 9.93
C ASN A 63 -4.97 -2.94 11.44
N ASP A 64 -4.00 -3.41 12.21
CA ASP A 64 -3.93 -3.25 13.67
C ASP A 64 -3.99 -1.77 14.08
N SER A 65 -3.25 -0.92 13.36
CA SER A 65 -3.26 0.52 13.58
C SER A 65 -4.66 1.12 13.33
N LEU A 66 -5.32 0.75 12.23
CA LEU A 66 -6.67 1.21 11.91
C LEU A 66 -7.71 0.69 12.91
N GLN A 67 -7.57 -0.54 13.37
CA GLN A 67 -8.45 -1.16 14.37
C GLN A 67 -8.25 -0.54 15.77
N ALA A 68 -7.01 -0.26 16.16
CA ALA A 68 -6.69 0.43 17.42
C ALA A 68 -7.31 1.83 17.44
N LEU A 69 -7.30 2.54 16.30
CA LEU A 69 -7.98 3.82 16.11
C LEU A 69 -9.50 3.69 15.92
N LYS A 70 -10.05 2.48 15.92
CA LYS A 70 -11.48 2.18 15.69
C LYS A 70 -12.01 2.66 14.34
N LEU A 71 -11.14 2.80 13.35
CA LEU A 71 -11.50 3.09 11.95
C LEU A 71 -11.89 1.82 11.18
N LEU A 72 -11.56 0.66 11.73
CA LEU A 72 -11.85 -0.66 11.20
C LEU A 72 -12.29 -1.59 12.33
N ASP A 73 -13.26 -2.46 12.10
CA ASP A 73 -13.65 -3.49 13.07
C ASP A 73 -12.50 -4.47 13.30
N ARG A 74 -12.33 -4.98 14.52
CA ARG A 74 -11.23 -5.90 14.92
C ARG A 74 -11.11 -7.17 14.07
N ASN A 75 -12.17 -7.57 13.39
CA ASN A 75 -12.22 -8.77 12.56
C ASN A 75 -12.20 -8.46 11.05
N LYS A 76 -11.91 -7.21 10.67
CA LYS A 76 -11.84 -6.78 9.28
C LYS A 76 -10.44 -6.33 8.91
N SER A 77 -10.13 -6.47 7.64
CA SER A 77 -8.96 -5.87 6.99
C SER A 77 -9.42 -4.70 6.11
N PHE A 78 -8.55 -3.70 5.90
CA PHE A 78 -8.83 -2.64 4.93
C PHE A 78 -8.99 -3.21 3.50
N LEU A 79 -8.46 -4.41 3.24
CA LEU A 79 -8.64 -5.14 2.00
C LEU A 79 -10.04 -5.76 1.85
N ALA A 80 -10.81 -5.90 2.93
CA ALA A 80 -12.15 -6.51 2.90
C ALA A 80 -13.17 -5.70 2.10
N GLY A 81 -12.89 -4.42 1.80
CA GLY A 81 -13.74 -3.56 0.97
C GLY A 81 -13.59 -3.78 -0.54
N ILE A 82 -12.64 -4.63 -0.96
CA ILE A 82 -12.38 -4.93 -2.37
C ILE A 82 -13.33 -6.05 -2.79
N LYS A 83 -14.23 -5.73 -3.74
CA LYS A 83 -15.20 -6.68 -4.31
C LYS A 83 -14.68 -7.28 -5.62
#